data_AF-A0A176VD43-F1
#
_entry.id   AF-A0A176VD43-F1
#
_cell.length_a   1.000
_cell.length_b   1.000
_cell.length_c   1.000
_cell.angle_alpha   90.00
_cell.angle_beta   90.00
_cell.angle_gamma   90.00
#
_symmetry.space_group_name_H-M   'P 1'
#
loop_
_entity.id
_entity.type
_entity.pdbx_description
1 polymer ?
#
loop_
_entity_poly.entity_id
_entity_poly.type
_entity_poly.pdbx_seq_one_letter_code
_entity_poly.pdbx_strand_id
1 'polypeptide(L)'
;MRGEYATSNEKKILGAFQYAYSDIYVHRDANFMPRNKAAWAAWNFLGDVNNRCCVTYWLNLLQNLGDTGLPFLVTLNPAKKPERVVSLWRTSHPIPSPEAADASKRLGSIQGHRGVWYCGAYQGYGFHEDGFKVTANLSIY
;
A
#
# COMPACT_ATOMS: atom_id res chain seq x y z
N MET A 1 -12.55 -5.64 8.88
CA MET A 1 -13.84 -6.24 8.44
C MET A 1 -14.22 -7.41 9.35
N ARG A 2 -14.72 -7.13 10.56
CA ARG A 2 -15.24 -8.15 11.49
C ARG A 2 -16.38 -7.56 12.29
N GLY A 3 -17.50 -7.26 11.63
CA GLY A 3 -18.72 -6.87 12.33
C GLY A 3 -19.28 -8.06 13.12
N GLU A 4 -19.92 -7.79 14.26
CA GLU A 4 -20.52 -8.83 15.10
C GLU A 4 -21.53 -9.69 14.32
N TYR A 5 -22.23 -9.07 13.36
CA TYR A 5 -23.24 -9.69 12.51
C TYR A 5 -22.69 -10.42 11.26
N ALA A 6 -21.37 -10.56 11.12
CA ALA A 6 -20.81 -11.30 9.99
C ALA A 6 -21.02 -12.82 10.16
N THR A 7 -21.48 -13.49 9.11
CA THR A 7 -21.66 -14.95 9.11
C THR A 7 -20.32 -15.65 9.23
N SER A 8 -20.32 -16.93 9.62
CA SER A 8 -19.09 -17.74 9.68
C SER A 8 -18.37 -17.80 8.33
N ASN A 9 -19.11 -17.85 7.21
CA ASN A 9 -18.56 -17.86 5.87
C ASN A 9 -17.92 -16.51 5.50
N GLU A 10 -18.60 -15.39 5.79
CA GLU A 10 -18.05 -14.06 5.57
C GLU A 10 -16.79 -13.83 6.41
N LYS A 11 -16.80 -14.22 7.70
CA LYS A 11 -15.62 -14.10 8.58
C LYS A 11 -14.44 -14.93 8.06
N LYS A 12 -14.70 -16.14 7.55
CA LYS A 12 -13.66 -17.03 6.99
C LYS A 12 -13.08 -16.48 5.70
N ILE A 13 -13.91 -16.02 4.77
CA ILE A 13 -13.48 -15.52 3.46
C ILE A 13 -12.82 -14.14 3.60
N LEU A 14 -13.50 -13.17 4.22
CA LEU A 14 -12.97 -11.81 4.35
C LEU A 14 -11.80 -11.73 5.33
N GLY A 15 -11.74 -12.66 6.29
CA GLY A 15 -10.65 -12.74 7.27
C GLY A 15 -9.33 -13.27 6.68
N ALA A 16 -9.33 -13.85 5.48
CA ALA A 16 -8.13 -14.34 4.82
C ALA A 16 -7.27 -13.22 4.24
N PHE A 17 -7.86 -12.05 3.95
CA PHE A 17 -7.14 -10.90 3.42
C PHE A 17 -6.36 -10.20 4.53
N GLN A 18 -5.04 -10.38 4.52
CA GLN A 18 -4.12 -9.71 5.42
C GLN A 18 -3.58 -8.42 4.81
N TYR A 19 -3.17 -7.49 5.65
CA TYR A 19 -2.67 -6.19 5.24
C TYR A 19 -1.37 -5.85 5.96
N ALA A 20 -0.43 -5.28 5.22
CA ALA A 20 0.79 -4.71 5.77
C ALA A 20 0.63 -3.19 5.86
N TYR A 21 0.93 -2.64 7.04
CA TYR A 21 0.82 -1.21 7.30
C TYR A 21 2.14 -0.50 7.00
N SER A 22 2.04 0.68 6.39
CA SER A 22 3.20 1.50 6.06
C SER A 22 3.01 2.95 6.47
N ASP A 23 4.05 3.50 7.09
CA ASP A 23 4.20 4.95 7.29
C ASP A 23 4.95 5.52 6.08
N ILE A 24 4.42 6.56 5.48
CA ILE A 24 4.97 7.25 4.30
C ILE A 24 5.22 8.70 4.69
N TYR A 25 6.48 9.10 4.74
CA TYR A 25 6.87 10.47 5.04
C TYR A 25 7.24 11.20 3.75
N VAL A 26 6.64 12.36 3.50
CA VAL A 26 7.17 13.34 2.54
C VAL A 26 8.03 14.33 3.34
N HIS A 27 9.28 14.53 2.96
CA HIS A 27 10.22 15.36 3.72
C HIS A 27 11.38 15.88 2.85
N ARG A 28 12.27 16.67 3.46
CA ARG A 28 13.45 17.26 2.80
C ARG A 28 14.77 16.94 3.51
N ASP A 29 14.86 15.77 4.13
CA ASP A 29 16.00 15.29 4.92
C ASP A 29 16.88 14.35 4.10
N ALA A 30 17.99 14.88 3.59
CA ALA A 30 18.93 14.14 2.74
C ALA A 30 19.70 13.04 3.49
N ASN A 31 19.59 12.93 4.81
CA ASN A 31 20.19 11.82 5.56
C ASN A 31 19.56 10.45 5.23
N PHE A 32 18.39 10.45 4.61
CA PHE A 32 17.71 9.25 4.09
C PHE A 32 18.12 8.87 2.66
N MET A 33 19.16 9.51 2.12
CA MET A 33 19.77 9.18 0.85
C MET A 33 21.18 8.63 1.05
N PRO A 34 21.76 7.92 0.06
CA PRO A 34 23.15 7.48 0.14
C PRO A 34 24.09 8.66 0.41
N ARG A 35 25.10 8.45 1.27
CA ARG A 35 26.11 9.49 1.57
C ARG A 35 26.87 9.92 0.30
N ASN A 36 27.14 8.98 -0.59
CA ASN A 36 27.71 9.27 -1.91
C ASN A 36 26.61 9.75 -2.85
N LYS A 37 26.65 11.04 -3.23
CA LYS A 37 25.68 11.63 -4.17
C LYS A 37 25.67 10.96 -5.55
N ALA A 38 26.79 10.39 -5.99
CA ALA A 38 26.84 9.65 -7.25
C ALA A 38 26.03 8.34 -7.23
N ALA A 39 25.71 7.83 -6.04
CA ALA A 39 24.89 6.63 -5.86
C ALA A 39 23.39 6.96 -5.68
N TRP A 40 22.99 8.23 -5.80
CA TRP A 40 21.59 8.61 -5.70
C TRP A 40 20.82 8.05 -6.89
N ALA A 41 19.87 7.18 -6.60
CA ALA A 41 18.93 6.68 -7.57
C ALA A 41 17.55 7.29 -7.34
N ALA A 42 16.64 7.05 -8.27
CA ALA A 42 15.24 7.39 -8.08
C ALA A 42 14.64 6.67 -6.84
N TRP A 43 15.13 5.47 -6.53
CA TRP A 43 14.69 4.60 -5.43
C TRP A 43 15.93 4.12 -4.67
N ASN A 44 16.00 4.35 -3.37
CA ASN A 44 17.17 4.03 -2.55
C ASN A 44 16.75 3.15 -1.38
N PHE A 45 17.11 1.87 -1.44
CA PHE A 45 16.82 0.92 -0.37
C PHE A 45 17.75 1.15 0.82
N LEU A 46 17.15 1.34 1.99
CA LEU A 46 17.87 1.61 3.24
C LEU A 46 17.95 0.39 4.16
N GLY A 47 17.38 -0.75 3.74
CA GLY A 47 17.30 -1.97 4.53
C GLY A 47 15.90 -2.24 5.08
N ASP A 48 15.83 -3.16 6.03
CA ASP A 48 14.60 -3.51 6.73
C ASP A 48 14.59 -2.96 8.15
N VAL A 49 13.45 -2.38 8.55
CA VAL A 49 13.21 -1.84 9.89
C VAL A 49 11.99 -2.57 10.47
N ASN A 50 12.19 -3.35 11.53
CA ASN A 50 11.13 -4.18 12.13
C ASN A 50 10.41 -5.06 11.09
N ASN A 51 11.17 -5.74 10.22
CA ASN A 51 10.68 -6.56 9.11
C ASN A 51 9.83 -5.79 8.08
N ARG A 52 10.01 -4.47 7.96
CA ARG A 52 9.39 -3.64 6.93
C ARG A 52 10.47 -2.99 6.08
N CYS A 53 10.32 -3.10 4.77
CA CYS A 53 11.20 -2.45 3.81
C CYS A 53 11.21 -0.93 4.05
N CYS A 54 12.42 -0.39 4.20
CA CYS A 54 12.69 1.04 4.25
C CYS A 54 13.30 1.48 2.94
N VAL A 55 12.61 2.36 2.23
CA VAL A 55 13.02 2.86 0.91
C VAL A 55 12.75 4.35 0.83
N THR A 56 13.67 5.09 0.20
CA THR A 56 13.53 6.51 -0.09
C THR A 56 13.42 6.76 -1.59
N TYR A 57 12.35 7.43 -2.01
CA TYR A 57 12.12 7.90 -3.37
C TYR A 57 12.60 9.34 -3.52
N TRP A 58 13.33 9.62 -4.59
CA TRP A 58 13.75 10.97 -4.94
C TRP A 58 12.76 11.60 -5.92
N LEU A 59 11.83 12.40 -5.38
CA LEU A 59 10.71 12.93 -6.17
C LEU A 59 11.14 13.94 -7.23
N ASN A 60 12.20 14.73 -7.01
CA ASN A 60 12.67 15.65 -8.04
C ASN A 60 13.02 14.92 -9.33
N LEU A 61 13.69 13.77 -9.21
CA LEU A 61 14.06 12.94 -10.35
C LEU A 61 12.83 12.25 -10.95
N LEU A 62 11.97 11.64 -10.10
CA LEU A 62 10.81 10.88 -10.55
C LEU A 62 9.72 11.72 -11.21
N GLN A 63 9.52 12.95 -10.74
CA GLN A 63 8.46 13.85 -11.19
C GLN A 63 8.99 15.03 -12.01
N ASN A 64 10.29 15.04 -12.34
CA ASN A 64 10.97 16.10 -13.09
C ASN A 64 10.70 17.51 -12.53
N LEU A 65 10.86 17.68 -11.21
CA LEU A 65 10.53 18.94 -10.51
C LEU A 65 11.59 20.05 -10.70
N GLY A 66 12.66 19.78 -11.43
CA GLY A 66 13.78 20.71 -11.58
C GLY A 66 14.53 20.96 -10.26
N ASP A 67 15.22 22.12 -10.20
CA ASP A 67 15.92 22.56 -9.00
C ASP A 67 14.94 23.18 -7.99
N THR A 68 14.80 22.53 -6.84
CA THR A 68 13.95 22.97 -5.72
C THR A 68 14.77 23.40 -4.50
N GLY A 69 16.09 23.53 -4.65
CA GLY A 69 17.04 23.73 -3.54
C GLY A 69 17.24 22.46 -2.72
N LEU A 70 16.36 22.21 -1.73
CA LEU A 70 16.37 20.94 -0.98
C LEU A 70 15.54 19.88 -1.73
N PRO A 71 15.97 18.60 -1.74
CA PRO A 71 15.25 17.55 -2.45
C PRO A 71 13.92 17.23 -1.75
N PHE A 72 12.90 16.94 -2.53
CA PHE A 72 11.69 16.28 -2.06
C PHE A 72 11.90 14.78 -2.04
N LEU A 73 11.75 14.19 -0.86
CA LEU A 73 11.96 12.78 -0.61
C LEU A 73 10.69 12.16 -0.03
N VAL A 74 10.42 10.93 -0.44
CA VAL A 74 9.41 10.08 0.19
C VAL A 74 10.10 8.88 0.81
N THR A 75 10.05 8.74 2.13
CA THR A 75 10.61 7.55 2.82
C THR A 75 9.50 6.71 3.44
N LEU A 76 9.53 5.42 3.13
CA LEU A 76 8.63 4.41 3.67
C LEU A 76 9.26 3.77 4.91
N ASN A 77 8.47 3.62 5.97
CA ASN A 77 8.81 2.87 7.18
C ASN A 77 10.19 3.18 7.81
N PRO A 78 10.60 4.46 7.95
CA PRO A 78 11.93 4.76 8.48
C PRO A 78 12.06 4.38 9.97
N ALA A 79 13.25 3.94 10.38
CA ALA A 79 13.57 3.63 11.78
C ALA A 79 13.47 4.85 12.70
N LYS A 80 13.72 6.04 12.15
CA LYS A 80 13.61 7.32 12.84
C LYS A 80 12.76 8.26 11.99
N LYS A 81 11.94 9.09 12.62
CA LYS A 81 11.22 10.16 11.93
C LYS A 81 12.21 11.10 11.22
N PRO A 82 12.03 11.38 9.91
CA PRO A 82 12.88 12.34 9.20
C PRO A 82 12.76 13.76 9.73
N GLU A 83 13.78 14.58 9.47
CA GLU A 83 13.68 16.03 9.67
C GLU A 83 12.92 16.71 8.52
N ARG A 84 12.47 17.96 8.72
CA ARG A 84 11.80 18.78 7.69
C ARG A 84 10.65 18.03 6.99
N VAL A 85 9.82 17.36 7.78
CA VAL A 85 8.62 16.64 7.28
C VAL A 85 7.61 17.64 6.74
N VAL A 86 7.17 17.37 5.51
CA VAL A 86 6.08 18.08 4.83
C VAL A 86 4.74 17.41 5.14
N SER A 87 4.69 16.08 5.08
CA SER A 87 3.50 15.30 5.43
C SER A 87 3.85 13.88 5.87
N LEU A 88 2.92 13.27 6.61
CA LEU A 88 2.94 11.85 6.98
C LEU A 88 1.61 11.24 6.59
N TRP A 89 1.65 10.15 5.84
CA TRP A 89 0.50 9.30 5.55
C TRP A 89 0.70 7.92 6.12
N ARG A 90 -0.38 7.34 6.64
CA ARG A 90 -0.42 5.95 7.07
C ARG A 90 -1.36 5.22 6.16
N THR A 91 -0.87 4.17 5.52
CA THR A 91 -1.67 3.35 4.62
C THR A 91 -1.43 1.88 4.92
N SER A 92 -2.25 1.02 4.33
CA SER A 92 -2.06 -0.41 4.36
C SER A 92 -2.24 -0.98 2.97
N HIS A 93 -1.43 -1.96 2.60
CA HIS A 93 -1.56 -2.68 1.34
C HIS A 93 -1.89 -4.15 1.60
N PRO A 94 -2.69 -4.79 0.74
CA PRO A 94 -2.99 -6.21 0.88
C PRO A 94 -1.71 -7.04 0.71
N ILE A 95 -1.59 -8.11 1.49
CA ILE A 95 -0.49 -9.07 1.39
C ILE A 95 -0.97 -10.24 0.53
N PRO A 96 -0.35 -10.50 -0.63
CA PRO A 96 -0.64 -11.70 -1.41
C PRO A 96 -0.31 -12.96 -0.60
N SER A 97 -1.26 -13.89 -0.51
CA SER A 97 -1.05 -15.19 0.11
C SER A 97 -1.93 -16.26 -0.55
N PRO A 98 -1.59 -17.55 -0.40
CA PRO A 98 -2.45 -18.64 -0.88
C PRO A 98 -3.87 -18.57 -0.30
N GLU A 99 -4.01 -18.17 0.97
CA GLU A 99 -5.29 -18.01 1.65
C GLU A 99 -6.09 -16.86 1.05
N ALA A 100 -5.46 -15.72 0.76
CA ALA A 100 -6.09 -14.60 0.08
C ALA A 100 -6.54 -14.97 -1.33
N ALA A 101 -5.74 -15.77 -2.06
CA ALA A 101 -6.08 -16.26 -3.39
C ALA A 101 -7.27 -17.24 -3.38
N ASP A 102 -7.32 -18.19 -2.43
CA ASP A 102 -8.47 -19.08 -2.24
C ASP A 102 -9.73 -18.29 -1.86
N ALA A 103 -9.61 -17.37 -0.92
CA ALA A 103 -10.72 -16.53 -0.49
C ALA A 103 -11.27 -15.68 -1.64
N SER A 104 -10.40 -15.14 -2.51
CA SER A 104 -10.81 -14.38 -3.68
C SER A 104 -11.69 -15.21 -4.63
N LYS A 105 -11.33 -16.47 -4.89
CA LYS A 105 -12.16 -17.41 -5.67
C LYS A 105 -13.52 -17.69 -5.04
N ARG A 106 -13.61 -17.60 -3.71
CA ARG A 106 -14.81 -17.90 -2.92
C ARG A 106 -15.67 -16.68 -2.64
N LEU A 107 -15.24 -15.46 -3.00
CA LEU A 107 -16.02 -14.24 -2.78
C LEU A 107 -17.42 -14.30 -3.40
N GLY A 108 -17.57 -14.92 -4.57
CA GLY A 108 -18.88 -15.10 -5.20
C GLY A 108 -19.91 -15.81 -4.31
N SER A 109 -19.46 -16.70 -3.42
CA SER A 109 -20.34 -17.45 -2.51
C SER A 109 -20.96 -16.61 -1.39
N ILE A 110 -20.53 -15.35 -1.20
CA ILE A 110 -21.07 -14.44 -0.17
C ILE A 110 -21.69 -13.16 -0.75
N GLN A 111 -21.62 -12.93 -2.06
CA GLN A 111 -22.23 -11.77 -2.71
C GLN A 111 -23.77 -11.87 -2.71
N GLY A 112 -24.45 -10.74 -2.46
CA GLY A 112 -25.92 -10.63 -2.50
C GLY A 112 -26.64 -11.29 -1.32
N HIS A 113 -25.92 -12.04 -0.49
CA HIS A 113 -26.48 -12.59 0.74
C HIS A 113 -26.86 -11.46 1.68
N ARG A 114 -28.11 -11.49 2.18
CA ARG A 114 -28.67 -10.45 3.05
C ARG A 114 -28.65 -9.05 2.44
N GLY A 115 -28.64 -8.95 1.11
CA GLY A 115 -28.54 -7.66 0.41
C GLY A 115 -27.19 -6.96 0.62
N VAL A 116 -26.12 -7.71 0.89
CA VAL A 116 -24.77 -7.19 1.06
C VAL A 116 -23.88 -7.63 -0.10
N TRP A 117 -23.14 -6.68 -0.65
CA TRP A 117 -22.14 -6.94 -1.70
C TRP A 117 -20.79 -6.41 -1.24
N TYR A 118 -19.74 -7.21 -1.44
CA TYR A 118 -18.36 -6.85 -1.10
C TYR A 118 -17.59 -6.49 -2.38
N CYS A 119 -16.85 -5.38 -2.34
CA CYS A 119 -15.98 -4.91 -3.43
C CYS A 119 -14.67 -4.33 -2.89
N GLY A 120 -13.57 -4.42 -3.65
CA GLY A 120 -12.30 -3.80 -3.27
C GLY A 120 -11.06 -4.45 -3.90
N ALA A 121 -9.89 -3.89 -3.61
CA ALA A 121 -8.60 -4.24 -4.20
C ALA A 121 -8.16 -5.71 -3.98
N TYR A 122 -8.78 -6.42 -3.04
CA TYR A 122 -8.57 -7.85 -2.80
C TYR A 122 -9.13 -8.77 -3.92
N GLN A 123 -9.82 -8.18 -4.90
CA GLN A 123 -10.29 -8.87 -6.10
C GLN A 123 -9.29 -8.80 -7.27
N GLY A 124 -8.04 -8.37 -7.02
CA GLY A 124 -6.95 -8.33 -8.00
C GLY A 124 -5.57 -8.59 -7.40
N TYR A 125 -4.49 -8.29 -8.14
CA TYR A 125 -3.10 -8.60 -7.79
C TYR A 125 -2.38 -7.48 -7.00
N GLY A 126 -3.13 -6.51 -6.47
CA GLY A 126 -2.60 -5.54 -5.51
C GLY A 126 -1.94 -4.29 -6.11
N PHE A 127 -2.10 -4.03 -7.41
CA PHE A 127 -1.69 -2.75 -8.04
C PHE A 127 -2.86 -1.79 -8.24
N HIS A 128 -2.57 -0.49 -8.39
CA HIS A 128 -3.57 0.56 -8.66
C HIS A 128 -4.45 0.24 -9.88
N GLU A 129 -3.88 -0.44 -10.88
CA GLU A 129 -4.55 -0.83 -12.13
C GLU A 129 -5.62 -1.94 -11.92
N ASP A 130 -5.52 -2.72 -10.84
CA ASP A 130 -6.52 -3.75 -10.53
C ASP A 130 -7.76 -3.19 -9.81
N GLY A 131 -7.61 -2.05 -9.12
CA GLY A 131 -8.76 -1.33 -8.56
C GLY A 131 -9.73 -0.86 -9.64
N PHE A 132 -9.24 -0.59 -10.85
CA PHE A 132 -10.04 -0.17 -12.01
C PHE A 132 -10.78 -1.33 -12.67
N LYS A 133 -10.22 -2.56 -12.66
CA LYS A 133 -10.86 -3.74 -13.28
C LYS A 133 -12.13 -4.21 -12.55
N VAL A 134 -12.26 -3.90 -11.27
CA VAL A 134 -13.35 -4.43 -10.43
C VAL A 134 -14.62 -3.57 -10.49
N THR A 135 -14.49 -2.26 -10.75
CA THR A 135 -15.64 -1.35 -10.84
C THR A 135 -16.50 -1.60 -12.09
N ALA A 136 -15.95 -2.25 -13.12
CA ALA A 136 -16.66 -2.56 -14.36
C ALA A 136 -17.72 -3.67 -14.24
N ASN A 137 -17.66 -4.53 -13.21
CA ASN A 137 -18.64 -5.62 -13.01
C ASN A 137 -19.77 -5.29 -12.02
N LEU A 138 -19.84 -4.04 -11.54
CA LEU A 138 -20.95 -3.54 -10.71
C LEU A 138 -21.90 -2.63 -11.49
N SER A 139 -21.69 -2.48 -12.81
CA SER A 139 -22.63 -1.79 -13.68
C SER A 139 -23.49 -2.82 -14.41
N ILE A 140 -24.77 -2.82 -14.02
CA ILE A 140 -25.93 -3.42 -14.71
C ILE A 140 -26.01 -4.96 -14.60
N TYR A 141 -26.69 -5.44 -13.56
CA TYR A 141 -28.03 -6.04 -13.63
C TYR A 141 -28.69 -5.98 -12.24
#